data_AF-A0A7W7II20-F1
#
_entry.id   AF-A0A7W7II20-F1
#
_cell.length_a   1.000
_cell.length_b   1.000
_cell.length_c   1.000
_cell.angle_alpha   90.00
_cell.angle_beta   90.00
_cell.angle_gamma   90.00
#
_symmetry.space_group_name_H-M   'P 1'
#
loop_
_entity.id
_entity.type
_entity.pdbx_description
1 polymer ?
#
loop_
_entity_poly.entity_id
_entity_poly.type
_entity_poly.pdbx_seq_one_letter_code
_entity_poly.pdbx_strand_id
1 'polypeptide(L)'
;MTFPLMHGFDHLNVVADLDPVAAVRDRELGERILRYPKILPAGSPCFGHAVQKGKEWRIGCLGSDDPSAARYGLAMDLRTEAAGEPDPCTARAMLAAAARLDPEEGPQLAKDEWETGDRRYRIIRVEKFILIGDRVMEPPRATDADLAGDGLLRGHPLDPAAPCGQWEAQLRLNLVARLPVPGTVPDMIRTEARHAIQAHPGVVLLPPTFIVVEVDGDSWAPLTGGDDPDQARDRLARHFTGLLPRLREFQNDPATPAELAEWTALADEIRASTGHRIVVRGREFRTVRVCRMLRLGRDGPESPRPCDQDQYGLTDTAEA
;
A
#
# COMPACT_ATOMS: atom_id res chain seq x y z
N MET A 1 25.06 -4.56 17.02
CA MET A 1 24.06 -4.98 18.03
C MET A 1 23.25 -6.11 17.42
N THR A 2 22.71 -7.04 18.20
CA THR A 2 21.83 -8.09 17.67
C THR A 2 20.37 -7.65 17.80
N PHE A 3 19.69 -7.45 16.68
CA PHE A 3 18.27 -7.11 16.66
C PHE A 3 17.44 -8.35 17.04
N PRO A 4 16.46 -8.24 17.95
CA PRO A 4 15.57 -9.34 18.30
C PRO A 4 14.79 -9.85 17.08
N LEU A 5 14.53 -11.16 17.07
CA LEU A 5 13.66 -11.78 16.08
C LEU A 5 12.20 -11.41 16.34
N MET A 6 11.39 -11.38 15.28
CA MET A 6 9.96 -11.16 15.40
C MET A 6 9.29 -12.41 15.96
N HIS A 7 8.45 -12.22 16.98
CA HIS A 7 7.63 -13.27 17.56
C HIS A 7 6.18 -13.17 17.06
N GLY A 8 5.48 -14.30 17.06
CA GLY A 8 4.05 -14.36 16.76
C GLY A 8 3.67 -14.29 15.29
N PHE A 9 4.64 -14.22 14.37
CA PHE A 9 4.39 -14.32 12.93
C PHE A 9 3.80 -15.68 12.50
N ASP A 10 3.86 -16.69 13.36
CA ASP A 10 3.49 -18.09 13.10
C ASP A 10 2.12 -18.50 13.65
N HIS A 11 1.39 -17.59 14.31
CA HIS A 11 0.05 -17.86 14.82
C HIS A 11 -0.88 -16.65 14.67
N LEU A 12 -2.19 -16.90 14.76
CA LEU A 12 -3.22 -15.87 14.82
C LEU A 12 -3.83 -15.87 16.22
N ASN A 13 -3.74 -14.74 16.91
CA ASN A 13 -4.29 -14.58 18.26
C ASN A 13 -5.79 -14.25 18.18
N VAL A 14 -6.61 -15.29 18.03
CA VAL A 14 -8.08 -15.14 17.94
C VAL A 14 -8.68 -15.02 19.34
N VAL A 15 -9.40 -13.93 19.59
CA VAL A 15 -10.06 -13.67 20.88
C VAL A 15 -11.58 -13.63 20.72
N ALA A 16 -12.29 -14.09 21.74
CA ALA A 16 -13.76 -14.05 21.77
C ALA A 16 -14.29 -12.63 22.03
N ASP A 17 -13.63 -11.92 22.93
CA ASP A 17 -14.05 -10.58 23.38
C ASP A 17 -13.08 -9.53 22.82
N LEU A 18 -13.48 -8.91 21.71
CA LEU A 18 -12.82 -7.74 21.16
C LEU A 18 -13.31 -6.45 21.84
N ASP A 19 -12.50 -5.40 21.76
CA ASP A 19 -12.99 -4.03 21.98
C ASP A 19 -14.24 -3.77 21.09
N PRO A 20 -15.26 -3.03 21.57
CA PRO A 20 -16.51 -2.82 20.83
C PRO A 20 -16.34 -2.31 19.39
N VAL A 21 -15.38 -1.41 19.13
CA VAL A 21 -15.13 -0.90 17.77
C VAL A 21 -14.50 -1.99 16.90
N ALA A 22 -13.55 -2.74 17.45
CA ALA A 22 -12.96 -3.89 16.76
C ALA A 22 -13.99 -4.99 16.48
N ALA A 23 -14.92 -5.26 17.41
CA ALA A 23 -16.00 -6.23 17.23
C ALA A 23 -16.96 -5.85 16.10
N VAL A 24 -17.33 -4.56 15.99
CA VAL A 24 -18.16 -4.06 14.88
C VAL A 24 -17.43 -4.20 13.55
N ARG A 25 -16.15 -3.86 13.50
CA ARG A 25 -15.30 -4.01 12.30
C ARG A 25 -15.17 -5.46 11.86
N ASP A 26 -14.95 -6.38 12.80
CA ASP A 26 -14.85 -7.82 12.51
C ASP A 26 -16.18 -8.37 11.99
N ARG A 27 -17.31 -7.96 12.58
CA ARG A 27 -18.64 -8.32 12.08
C ARG A 27 -18.89 -7.79 10.67
N GLU A 28 -18.64 -6.51 10.41
CA GLU A 28 -18.79 -5.93 9.07
C GLU A 28 -17.88 -6.65 8.08
N LEU A 29 -16.63 -6.98 8.46
CA LEU A 29 -15.73 -7.78 7.62
C LEU A 29 -16.35 -9.13 7.24
N GLY A 30 -16.98 -9.83 8.17
CA GLY A 30 -17.68 -11.09 7.88
C GLY A 30 -18.79 -10.93 6.84
N GLU A 31 -19.64 -9.93 7.00
CA GLU A 31 -20.70 -9.61 6.04
C GLU A 31 -20.13 -9.29 4.65
N ARG A 32 -18.98 -8.59 4.61
CA ARG A 32 -18.30 -8.25 3.36
C ARG A 32 -17.63 -9.45 2.69
N ILE A 33 -16.98 -10.35 3.44
CA ILE A 33 -16.40 -11.57 2.87
C ILE A 33 -17.48 -12.44 2.23
N LEU A 34 -18.64 -12.58 2.89
CA LEU A 34 -19.76 -13.36 2.34
C LEU A 34 -20.34 -12.73 1.06
N ARG A 35 -20.45 -11.40 1.03
CA ARG A 35 -20.99 -10.66 -0.12
C ARG A 35 -19.99 -10.52 -1.27
N TYR A 36 -18.70 -10.44 -0.97
CA TYR A 36 -17.60 -10.21 -1.90
C TYR A 36 -16.53 -11.33 -1.74
N PRO A 37 -16.86 -12.59 -2.06
CA PRO A 37 -16.04 -13.74 -1.66
C PRO A 37 -14.76 -13.92 -2.46
N LYS A 38 -14.61 -13.26 -3.61
CA LYS A 38 -13.44 -13.42 -4.48
C LYS A 38 -12.43 -12.34 -4.16
N ILE A 39 -11.16 -12.73 -4.06
CA ILE A 39 -10.04 -11.83 -3.80
C ILE A 39 -9.23 -11.64 -5.08
N LEU A 40 -9.16 -10.41 -5.60
CA LEU A 40 -8.40 -10.07 -6.80
C LEU A 40 -7.22 -9.16 -6.46
N PRO A 41 -6.09 -9.25 -7.19
CA PRO A 41 -4.99 -8.31 -7.00
C PRO A 41 -5.45 -6.89 -7.39
N ALA A 42 -4.92 -5.88 -6.70
CA ALA A 42 -5.27 -4.48 -6.94
C ALA A 42 -4.03 -3.69 -7.38
N GLY A 43 -3.63 -3.90 -8.63
CA GLY A 43 -2.43 -3.30 -9.23
C GLY A 43 -1.11 -3.89 -8.68
N SER A 44 -0.01 -3.20 -8.97
CA SER A 44 1.33 -3.51 -8.45
C SER A 44 1.39 -3.37 -6.93
N PRO A 45 2.31 -4.08 -6.24
CA PRO A 45 2.57 -3.84 -4.82
C PRO A 45 2.92 -2.37 -4.54
N CYS A 46 2.79 -1.96 -3.29
CA CYS A 46 3.27 -0.67 -2.79
C CYS A 46 4.50 -0.92 -1.92
N PHE A 47 5.43 0.03 -1.92
CA PHE A 47 6.68 -0.02 -1.18
C PHE A 47 6.81 1.15 -0.21
N GLY A 48 7.74 0.99 0.72
CA GLY A 48 8.08 1.98 1.72
C GLY A 48 9.18 1.42 2.61
N HIS A 49 9.29 1.89 3.84
CA HIS A 49 10.21 1.30 4.80
C HIS A 49 9.57 1.13 6.18
N ALA A 50 10.07 0.14 6.92
CA ALA A 50 9.78 -0.06 8.33
C ALA A 50 11.06 0.13 9.15
N VAL A 51 10.89 0.53 10.40
CA VAL A 51 11.96 0.67 11.39
C VAL A 51 11.71 -0.28 12.56
N GLN A 52 12.74 -1.01 12.94
CA GLN A 52 12.79 -1.81 14.14
C GLN A 52 13.52 -1.03 15.25
N LYS A 53 12.89 -0.94 16.42
CA LYS A 53 13.52 -0.50 17.67
C LYS A 53 13.25 -1.54 18.74
N GLY A 54 14.30 -2.16 19.28
CA GLY A 54 14.16 -3.34 20.14
C GLY A 54 13.38 -4.45 19.43
N LYS A 55 12.27 -4.91 20.02
CA LYS A 55 11.42 -5.96 19.43
C LYS A 55 10.34 -5.44 18.48
N GLU A 56 10.11 -4.13 18.43
CA GLU A 56 8.97 -3.54 17.75
C GLU A 56 9.35 -3.10 16.35
N TRP A 57 8.54 -3.50 15.37
CA TRP A 57 8.57 -2.97 14.02
C TRP A 57 7.44 -1.95 13.85
N ARG A 58 7.75 -0.80 13.27
CA ARG A 58 6.78 0.22 12.87
C ARG A 58 7.01 0.64 11.44
N ILE A 59 5.95 0.98 10.73
CA ILE A 59 6.06 1.59 9.40
C ILE A 59 6.69 2.98 9.59
N GLY A 60 7.76 3.27 8.86
CA GLY A 60 8.34 4.62 8.79
C GLY A 60 7.61 5.47 7.76
N CYS A 61 7.39 4.91 6.57
CA CYS A 61 6.61 5.50 5.49
C CYS A 61 6.18 4.42 4.48
N LEU A 62 5.05 4.62 3.80
CA LEU A 62 4.57 3.88 2.63
C LEU A 62 4.24 4.84 1.48
N GLY A 63 3.88 4.30 0.32
CA GLY A 63 3.31 5.07 -0.79
C GLY A 63 4.20 5.13 -2.03
N SER A 64 5.32 4.42 -2.03
CA SER A 64 6.18 4.29 -3.21
C SER A 64 5.63 3.21 -4.15
N ASP A 65 5.74 3.45 -5.45
CA ASP A 65 5.32 2.50 -6.49
C ASP A 65 6.40 1.44 -6.78
N ASP A 66 7.63 1.69 -6.36
CA ASP A 66 8.78 0.82 -6.57
C ASP A 66 9.79 0.88 -5.38
N PRO A 67 10.71 -0.11 -5.29
CA PRO A 67 11.72 -0.13 -4.23
C PRO A 67 12.71 1.05 -4.25
N SER A 68 13.01 1.62 -5.42
CA SER A 68 13.93 2.75 -5.56
C SER A 68 13.35 4.00 -4.91
N ALA A 69 12.09 4.30 -5.24
CA ALA A 69 11.32 5.37 -4.63
C ALA A 69 11.21 5.21 -3.11
N ALA A 70 11.07 3.99 -2.61
CA ALA A 70 11.05 3.72 -1.17
C ALA A 70 12.39 4.01 -0.51
N ARG A 71 13.51 3.72 -1.17
CA ARG A 71 14.87 4.05 -0.72
C ARG A 71 15.13 5.55 -0.69
N TYR A 72 14.67 6.30 -1.70
CA TYR A 72 14.71 7.77 -1.67
C TYR A 72 13.90 8.33 -0.50
N GLY A 73 12.71 7.78 -0.24
CA GLY A 73 11.90 8.12 0.93
C GLY A 73 12.63 7.88 2.25
N LEU A 74 13.29 6.73 2.39
CA LEU A 74 14.12 6.42 3.56
C LEU A 74 15.31 7.41 3.69
N ALA A 75 15.99 7.76 2.59
CA ALA A 75 17.08 8.72 2.62
C ALA A 75 16.63 10.10 3.14
N MET A 76 15.48 10.58 2.68
CA MET A 76 14.87 11.83 3.14
C MET A 76 14.55 11.80 4.65
N ASP A 77 13.93 10.72 5.12
CA ASP A 77 13.58 10.55 6.53
C ASP A 77 14.86 10.46 7.40
N LEU A 78 15.89 9.72 6.96
CA LEU A 78 17.17 9.65 7.66
C LEU A 78 17.88 11.01 7.79
N ARG A 79 17.86 11.85 6.74
CA ARG A 79 18.43 13.22 6.82
C ARG A 79 17.66 14.09 7.80
N THR A 80 16.34 13.96 7.81
CA THR A 80 15.46 14.71 8.71
C THR A 80 15.66 14.28 10.16
N GLU A 81 15.72 12.98 10.43
CA GLU A 81 15.96 12.43 11.77
C GLU A 81 17.36 12.76 12.29
N ALA A 82 18.39 12.71 11.44
CA ALA A 82 19.77 12.99 11.83
C ALA A 82 19.97 14.41 12.39
N ALA A 83 19.18 15.39 11.94
CA ALA A 83 19.25 16.76 12.45
C ALA A 83 18.82 16.88 13.92
N GLY A 84 17.97 15.96 14.40
CA GLY A 84 17.49 15.90 15.78
C GLY A 84 18.15 14.80 16.62
N GLU A 85 19.13 14.08 16.07
CA GLU A 85 19.74 12.93 16.73
C GLU A 85 20.77 13.35 17.80
N PRO A 86 20.58 12.99 19.09
CA PRO A 86 21.50 13.38 20.15
C PRO A 86 22.86 12.68 20.09
N ASP A 87 22.97 11.46 19.55
CA ASP A 87 24.26 10.79 19.39
C ASP A 87 24.93 11.17 18.05
N PRO A 88 26.06 11.91 18.05
CA PRO A 88 26.72 12.33 16.83
C PRO A 88 27.22 11.15 15.97
N CYS A 89 27.52 10.01 16.57
CA CYS A 89 27.92 8.82 15.83
C CYS A 89 26.75 8.25 15.03
N THR A 90 25.58 8.12 15.66
CA THR A 90 24.35 7.70 14.99
C THR A 90 23.91 8.69 13.92
N ALA A 91 23.95 10.00 14.20
CA ALA A 91 23.64 11.05 13.22
C ALA A 91 24.52 10.94 11.96
N ARG A 92 25.83 10.74 12.12
CA ARG A 92 26.75 10.52 10.99
C ARG A 92 26.45 9.24 10.23
N ALA A 93 26.11 8.15 10.93
CA ALA A 93 25.76 6.88 10.30
C ALA A 93 24.47 7.01 9.46
N MET A 94 23.48 7.76 9.94
CA MET A 94 22.25 8.07 9.19
C MET A 94 22.53 8.85 7.91
N LEU A 95 23.32 9.92 8.01
CA LEU A 95 23.70 10.71 6.83
C LEU A 95 24.51 9.90 5.82
N ALA A 96 25.40 9.03 6.30
CA ALA A 96 26.16 8.12 5.45
C ALA A 96 25.27 7.09 4.73
N ALA A 97 24.26 6.56 5.42
CA ALA A 97 23.26 5.68 4.80
C ALA A 97 22.41 6.43 3.77
N ALA A 98 21.93 7.63 4.11
CA ALA A 98 21.15 8.46 3.19
C ALA A 98 21.93 8.80 1.91
N ALA A 99 23.22 9.12 2.01
CA ALA A 99 24.07 9.38 0.85
C ALA A 99 24.28 8.18 -0.08
N ARG A 100 24.03 6.94 0.38
CA ARG A 100 24.07 5.72 -0.45
C ARG A 100 22.71 5.38 -1.06
N LEU A 101 21.64 5.71 -0.34
CA LEU A 101 20.26 5.51 -0.77
C LEU A 101 19.78 6.59 -1.74
N ASP A 102 20.39 7.76 -1.71
CA ASP A 102 20.08 8.90 -2.57
C ASP A 102 21.39 9.64 -2.89
N PRO A 103 22.25 9.05 -3.74
CA PRO A 103 23.53 9.63 -4.08
C PRO A 103 23.38 10.81 -5.04
N GLU A 104 24.22 11.84 -4.87
CA GLU A 104 24.32 12.95 -5.82
C GLU A 104 24.94 12.48 -7.16
N GLU A 105 25.87 11.53 -7.09
CA GLU A 105 26.55 10.95 -8.25
C GLU A 105 26.55 9.41 -8.18
N GLY A 106 26.29 8.76 -9.31
CA GLY A 106 26.32 7.31 -9.45
C GLY A 106 24.98 6.62 -9.15
N PRO A 107 24.93 5.27 -9.27
CA PRO A 107 23.70 4.52 -9.05
C PRO A 107 23.34 4.46 -7.56
N GLN A 108 22.04 4.44 -7.27
CA GLN A 108 21.53 4.14 -5.94
C GLN A 108 21.98 2.73 -5.52
N LEU A 109 22.46 2.58 -4.30
CA LEU A 109 22.76 1.25 -3.77
C LEU A 109 21.45 0.49 -3.52
N ALA A 110 21.24 -0.62 -4.24
CA ALA A 110 20.08 -1.50 -4.09
C ALA A 110 20.14 -2.36 -2.80
N LYS A 111 20.37 -1.72 -1.65
CA LYS A 111 20.40 -2.34 -0.33
C LYS A 111 19.14 -2.00 0.44
N ASP A 112 18.39 -3.03 0.78
CA ASP A 112 17.08 -2.90 1.42
C ASP A 112 17.12 -2.89 2.94
N GLU A 113 18.31 -2.99 3.56
CA GLU A 113 18.47 -2.99 5.01
C GLU A 113 19.62 -2.13 5.51
N TRP A 114 19.34 -1.37 6.58
CA TRP A 114 20.28 -0.43 7.18
C TRP A 114 20.20 -0.47 8.70
N GLU A 115 21.35 -0.39 9.36
CA GLU A 115 21.44 -0.34 10.82
C GLU A 115 22.14 0.95 11.23
N THR A 116 21.49 1.75 12.09
CA THR A 116 22.07 2.99 12.63
C THR A 116 21.73 3.10 14.12
N GLY A 117 22.74 3.03 14.98
CA GLY A 117 22.54 2.98 16.43
C GLY A 117 21.68 1.78 16.82
N ASP A 118 20.58 2.03 17.55
CA ASP A 118 19.61 1.05 18.03
C ASP A 118 18.46 0.73 17.04
N ARG A 119 18.57 1.23 15.80
CA ARG A 119 17.54 1.11 14.76
C ARG A 119 18.00 0.23 13.62
N ARG A 120 17.09 -0.62 13.13
CA ARG A 120 17.21 -1.33 11.86
C ARG A 120 16.09 -0.90 10.94
N TYR A 121 16.43 -0.41 9.76
CA TYR A 121 15.49 -0.01 8.72
C TYR A 121 15.45 -1.10 7.66
N ARG A 122 14.26 -1.37 7.14
CA ARG A 122 14.04 -2.30 6.03
C ARG A 122 13.10 -1.69 5.00
N ILE A 123 13.43 -1.77 3.72
CA ILE A 123 12.48 -1.51 2.63
C ILE A 123 11.45 -2.64 2.64
N ILE A 124 10.17 -2.30 2.67
CA ILE A 124 9.08 -3.27 2.84
C ILE A 124 8.17 -3.32 1.62
N ARG A 125 7.59 -4.48 1.39
CA ARG A 125 6.63 -4.76 0.31
C ARG A 125 5.22 -4.95 0.87
N VAL A 126 4.25 -4.23 0.31
CA VAL A 126 2.83 -4.30 0.68
C VAL A 126 2.01 -4.80 -0.50
N GLU A 127 1.30 -5.91 -0.32
CA GLU A 127 0.38 -6.43 -1.33
C GLU A 127 -0.98 -5.75 -1.22
N LYS A 128 -1.53 -5.36 -2.38
CA LYS A 128 -2.86 -4.73 -2.48
C LYS A 128 -3.86 -5.69 -3.11
N PHE A 129 -5.07 -5.70 -2.58
CA PHE A 129 -6.16 -6.52 -3.12
C PHE A 129 -7.53 -5.89 -2.92
N ILE A 130 -8.48 -6.34 -3.74
CA ILE A 130 -9.88 -5.98 -3.63
C ILE A 130 -10.72 -7.23 -3.41
N LEU A 131 -11.87 -7.05 -2.78
CA LEU A 131 -12.92 -8.07 -2.72
C LEU A 131 -13.95 -7.81 -3.83
N ILE A 132 -14.42 -8.88 -4.49
CA ILE A 132 -15.42 -8.80 -5.55
C ILE A 132 -16.49 -9.90 -5.36
N GLY A 133 -17.75 -9.54 -5.63
CA GLY A 133 -18.91 -10.42 -5.58
C GLY A 133 -19.97 -9.94 -6.55
N ASP A 134 -20.61 -10.85 -7.28
CA ASP A 134 -21.62 -10.53 -8.30
C ASP A 134 -21.19 -9.44 -9.30
N ARG A 135 -19.91 -9.48 -9.72
CA ARG A 135 -19.27 -8.47 -10.60
C ARG A 135 -19.28 -7.04 -10.03
N VAL A 136 -19.36 -6.90 -8.71
CA VAL A 136 -19.26 -5.62 -8.01
C VAL A 136 -18.09 -5.68 -7.04
N MET A 137 -17.20 -4.68 -7.12
CA MET A 137 -16.10 -4.52 -6.18
C MET A 137 -16.62 -3.96 -4.85
N GLU A 138 -15.97 -4.36 -3.75
CA GLU A 138 -16.35 -3.92 -2.41
C GLU A 138 -16.27 -2.38 -2.30
N PRO A 139 -17.37 -1.69 -1.92
CA PRO A 139 -17.35 -0.26 -1.66
C PRO A 139 -16.75 0.05 -0.28
N PRO A 140 -16.47 1.32 0.04
CA PRO A 140 -16.14 1.75 1.39
C PRO A 140 -17.12 1.22 2.43
N ARG A 141 -16.57 0.85 3.59
CA ARG A 141 -17.30 0.41 4.77
C ARG A 141 -17.71 1.58 5.64
N ALA A 142 -18.73 1.38 6.47
CA ALA A 142 -19.12 2.41 7.43
C ALA A 142 -17.99 2.68 8.44
N THR A 143 -17.25 1.64 8.84
CA THR A 143 -16.14 1.76 9.79
C THR A 143 -14.84 2.30 9.20
N ASP A 144 -14.78 2.56 7.88
CA ASP A 144 -13.55 3.05 7.24
C ASP A 144 -13.28 4.54 7.55
N ALA A 145 -14.31 5.32 7.89
CA ALA A 145 -14.14 6.73 8.27
C ALA A 145 -13.25 6.90 9.51
N ASP A 146 -13.31 5.94 10.43
CA ASP A 146 -12.52 5.91 11.67
C ASP A 146 -11.11 5.33 11.48
N LEU A 147 -10.74 4.95 10.25
CA LEU A 147 -9.42 4.40 9.90
C LEU A 147 -8.49 5.44 9.28
N ALA A 148 -8.81 6.74 9.38
CA ALA A 148 -8.05 7.85 8.81
C ALA A 148 -6.62 7.93 9.39
N GLY A 149 -5.74 7.04 8.95
CA GLY A 149 -4.30 7.24 8.93
C GLY A 149 -3.92 7.98 7.67
N ASP A 150 -2.80 8.72 7.70
CA ASP A 150 -2.19 9.14 6.46
C ASP A 150 -1.89 7.88 5.61
N GLY A 151 -2.02 7.94 4.27
CA GLY A 151 -1.76 6.78 3.41
C GLY A 151 -0.38 6.16 3.62
N LEU A 152 0.54 6.98 4.16
CA LEU A 152 1.92 6.68 4.52
C LEU A 152 2.05 5.79 5.76
N LEU A 153 1.03 5.72 6.63
CA LEU A 153 0.98 4.94 7.86
C LEU A 153 2.18 5.16 8.79
N ARG A 154 2.66 6.39 8.92
CA ARG A 154 3.85 6.69 9.72
C ARG A 154 3.62 6.30 11.19
N GLY A 155 4.53 5.49 11.74
CA GLY A 155 4.46 4.98 13.11
C GLY A 155 3.51 3.81 13.34
N HIS A 156 2.80 3.32 12.31
CA HIS A 156 1.86 2.22 12.47
C HIS A 156 2.57 0.92 12.92
N PRO A 157 2.13 0.25 14.00
CA PRO A 157 2.78 -0.95 14.51
C PRO A 157 2.57 -2.17 13.61
N LEU A 158 3.62 -2.96 13.44
CA LEU A 158 3.55 -4.27 12.79
C LEU A 158 3.54 -5.35 13.87
N ASP A 159 2.35 -5.72 14.34
CA ASP A 159 2.15 -6.70 15.40
C ASP A 159 1.34 -7.91 14.89
N PRO A 160 1.99 -9.03 14.52
CA PRO A 160 1.28 -10.22 14.08
C PRO A 160 0.45 -10.87 15.20
N ALA A 161 0.84 -10.68 16.47
CA ALA A 161 0.19 -11.28 17.64
C ALA A 161 -0.97 -10.41 18.19
N ALA A 162 -1.24 -9.26 17.56
CA ALA A 162 -2.36 -8.41 17.90
C ALA A 162 -3.67 -9.23 17.93
N PRO A 163 -4.49 -9.11 19.00
CA PRO A 163 -5.77 -9.79 19.08
C PRO A 163 -6.65 -9.50 17.86
N CYS A 164 -7.24 -10.54 17.29
CA CYS A 164 -8.13 -10.43 16.14
C CYS A 164 -9.43 -11.22 16.36
N GLY A 165 -10.48 -10.81 15.66
CA GLY A 165 -11.74 -11.53 15.64
C GLY A 165 -11.74 -12.69 14.67
N GLN A 166 -12.85 -13.44 14.66
CA GLN A 166 -12.99 -14.63 13.82
C GLN A 166 -12.91 -14.30 12.32
N TRP A 167 -13.47 -13.17 11.88
CA TRP A 167 -13.55 -12.84 10.45
C TRP A 167 -12.25 -12.26 9.93
N GLU A 168 -11.54 -11.48 10.75
CA GLU A 168 -10.18 -11.08 10.45
C GLU A 168 -9.25 -12.28 10.37
N ALA A 169 -9.34 -13.21 11.33
CA ALA A 169 -8.56 -14.45 11.28
C ALA A 169 -8.86 -15.25 10.01
N GLN A 170 -10.13 -15.39 9.62
CA GLN A 170 -10.54 -16.02 8.37
C GLN A 170 -9.97 -15.32 7.13
N LEU A 171 -9.98 -13.98 7.08
CA LEU A 171 -9.38 -13.24 5.98
C LEU A 171 -7.87 -13.45 5.92
N ARG A 172 -7.17 -13.37 7.06
CA ARG A 172 -5.72 -13.63 7.12
C ARG A 172 -5.42 -15.05 6.61
N LEU A 173 -6.17 -16.07 7.04
CA LEU A 173 -6.06 -17.46 6.56
C LEU A 173 -6.23 -17.58 5.03
N ASN A 174 -7.19 -16.85 4.45
CA ASN A 174 -7.38 -16.82 2.99
C ASN A 174 -6.19 -16.19 2.24
N LEU A 175 -5.38 -15.38 2.92
CA LEU A 175 -4.25 -14.64 2.34
C LEU A 175 -2.91 -15.35 2.55
N VAL A 176 -2.73 -16.14 3.62
CA VAL A 176 -1.45 -16.78 3.98
C VAL A 176 -0.82 -17.50 2.79
N ALA A 177 -1.59 -18.36 2.11
CA ALA A 177 -1.13 -19.17 0.99
C ALA A 177 -1.50 -18.60 -0.39
N ARG A 178 -1.92 -17.33 -0.46
CA ARG A 178 -2.38 -16.73 -1.71
C ARG A 178 -1.23 -16.58 -2.72
N LEU A 179 -1.46 -17.13 -3.91
CA LEU A 179 -0.55 -17.02 -5.05
C LEU A 179 -1.25 -16.31 -6.22
N PRO A 180 -0.48 -15.64 -7.11
CA PRO A 180 -0.99 -15.24 -8.41
C PRO A 180 -1.55 -16.44 -9.18
N VAL A 181 -2.63 -16.20 -9.92
CA VAL A 181 -3.27 -17.22 -10.75
C VAL A 181 -2.28 -17.69 -11.84
N PRO A 182 -2.12 -19.00 -12.09
CA PRO A 182 -1.26 -19.48 -13.16
C PRO A 182 -1.61 -18.84 -14.51
N GLY A 183 -0.60 -18.36 -15.24
CA GLY A 183 -0.78 -17.72 -16.55
C GLY A 183 -1.17 -16.24 -16.51
N THR A 184 -1.44 -15.64 -15.34
CA THR A 184 -1.71 -14.19 -15.23
C THR A 184 -0.45 -13.36 -14.99
N VAL A 185 0.65 -14.00 -14.61
CA VAL A 185 1.97 -13.39 -14.39
C VAL A 185 3.05 -14.37 -14.86
N PRO A 186 4.27 -13.89 -15.18
CA PRO A 186 5.42 -14.76 -15.45
C PRO A 186 5.69 -15.78 -14.33
N ASP A 187 6.19 -16.96 -14.68
CA ASP A 187 6.42 -18.06 -13.72
C ASP A 187 7.46 -17.73 -12.64
N MET A 188 8.41 -16.84 -12.95
CA MET A 188 9.37 -16.33 -11.98
C MET A 188 8.66 -15.59 -10.83
N ILE A 189 7.69 -14.72 -11.12
CA ILE A 189 6.89 -14.01 -10.10
C ILE A 189 6.14 -15.01 -9.21
N ARG A 190 5.61 -16.10 -9.78
CA ARG A 190 4.93 -17.15 -9.00
C ARG A 190 5.90 -17.92 -8.11
N THR A 191 7.13 -18.13 -8.58
CA THR A 191 8.18 -18.83 -7.82
C THR A 191 8.63 -17.98 -6.64
N GLU A 192 8.88 -16.70 -6.86
CA GLU A 192 9.22 -15.76 -5.79
C GLU A 192 8.08 -15.61 -4.77
N ALA A 193 6.82 -15.53 -5.23
CA ALA A 193 5.67 -15.52 -4.33
C ALA A 193 5.58 -16.77 -3.45
N ARG A 194 5.91 -17.97 -3.99
CA ARG A 194 5.95 -19.21 -3.20
C ARG A 194 7.05 -19.16 -2.14
N HIS A 195 8.23 -18.67 -2.50
CA HIS A 195 9.34 -18.49 -1.56
C HIS A 195 8.96 -17.49 -0.45
N ALA A 196 8.32 -16.37 -0.81
CA ALA A 196 7.83 -15.38 0.13
C ALA A 196 6.83 -15.96 1.14
N ILE A 197 5.88 -16.80 0.72
CA ILE A 197 4.94 -17.48 1.61
C ILE A 197 5.67 -18.36 2.64
N GLN A 198 6.75 -19.03 2.22
CA GLN A 198 7.52 -19.92 3.10
C GLN A 198 8.38 -19.14 4.10
N ALA A 199 9.06 -18.08 3.63
CA ALA A 199 9.95 -17.27 4.45
C ALA A 199 9.20 -16.28 5.37
N HIS A 200 8.03 -15.81 4.92
CA HIS A 200 7.19 -14.81 5.58
C HIS A 200 5.73 -15.29 5.65
N PRO A 201 5.42 -16.33 6.45
CA PRO A 201 4.09 -16.91 6.53
C PRO A 201 3.08 -16.04 7.29
N GLY A 202 3.54 -15.13 8.15
CA GLY A 202 2.69 -14.22 8.89
C GLY A 202 2.04 -13.19 7.98
N VAL A 203 0.80 -12.81 8.29
CA VAL A 203 0.05 -11.78 7.53
C VAL A 203 -0.53 -10.79 8.53
N VAL A 204 -0.24 -9.50 8.31
CA VAL A 204 -0.93 -8.39 8.97
C VAL A 204 -1.72 -7.59 7.94
N LEU A 205 -2.93 -7.18 8.32
CA LEU A 205 -3.76 -6.28 7.53
C LEU A 205 -3.43 -4.84 7.92
N LEU A 206 -3.27 -3.99 6.91
CA LEU A 206 -3.09 -2.56 7.11
C LEU A 206 -4.44 -1.85 6.85
N PRO A 207 -4.64 -0.62 7.36
CA PRO A 207 -5.78 0.21 6.98
C PRO A 207 -5.96 0.23 5.44
N PRO A 208 -7.19 0.27 4.91
CA PRO A 208 -7.39 0.28 3.47
C PRO A 208 -6.90 1.58 2.83
N THR A 209 -6.86 1.61 1.51
CA THR A 209 -6.95 2.84 0.71
C THR A 209 -8.12 2.71 -0.25
N PHE A 210 -8.39 3.75 -1.02
CA PHE A 210 -9.53 3.81 -1.93
C PHE A 210 -9.08 4.19 -3.32
N ILE A 211 -9.69 3.56 -4.33
CA ILE A 211 -9.54 3.95 -5.72
C ILE A 211 -10.90 4.35 -6.27
N VAL A 212 -10.91 5.25 -7.25
CA VAL A 212 -12.09 5.51 -8.06
C VAL A 212 -11.89 4.86 -9.41
N VAL A 213 -12.85 4.01 -9.78
CA VAL A 213 -12.95 3.44 -11.12
C VAL A 213 -14.08 4.11 -11.89
N GLU A 214 -13.87 4.34 -13.17
CA GLU A 214 -14.96 4.54 -14.12
C GLU A 214 -15.48 3.18 -14.59
N VAL A 215 -16.80 3.05 -14.63
CA VAL A 215 -17.51 1.86 -15.11
C VAL A 215 -17.99 2.14 -16.52
N ASP A 216 -17.44 1.42 -17.49
CA ASP A 216 -17.85 1.49 -18.89
C ASP A 216 -18.26 0.09 -19.36
N GLY A 217 -19.58 -0.14 -19.41
CA GLY A 217 -20.18 -1.44 -19.69
C GLY A 217 -19.68 -2.52 -18.73
N ASP A 218 -18.98 -3.52 -19.28
CA ASP A 218 -18.38 -4.65 -18.54
C ASP A 218 -16.91 -4.39 -18.14
N SER A 219 -16.40 -3.17 -18.32
CA SER A 219 -15.02 -2.79 -18.04
C SER A 219 -14.92 -1.78 -16.90
N TRP A 220 -13.76 -1.80 -16.22
CA TRP A 220 -13.43 -0.85 -15.15
C TRP A 220 -12.08 -0.21 -15.44
N ALA A 221 -12.06 1.13 -15.42
CA ALA A 221 -10.84 1.91 -15.62
C ALA A 221 -10.50 2.64 -14.32
N PRO A 222 -9.40 2.31 -13.62
CA PRO A 222 -8.96 3.09 -12.46
C PRO A 222 -8.50 4.49 -12.92
N LEU A 223 -9.00 5.53 -12.26
CA LEU A 223 -8.67 6.92 -12.60
C LEU A 223 -7.79 7.60 -11.56
N THR A 224 -8.12 7.40 -10.28
CA THR A 224 -7.45 8.05 -9.15
C THR A 224 -7.69 7.25 -7.87
N GLY A 225 -7.14 7.71 -6.76
CA GLY A 225 -7.37 7.12 -5.45
C GLY A 225 -7.07 8.08 -4.31
N GLY A 226 -7.39 7.68 -3.09
CA GLY A 226 -7.20 8.45 -1.87
C GLY A 226 -7.05 7.55 -0.64
N ASP A 227 -6.63 8.15 0.45
CA ASP A 227 -6.44 7.49 1.74
C ASP A 227 -7.78 7.26 2.45
N ASP A 228 -8.76 8.10 2.15
CA ASP A 228 -10.15 7.98 2.59
C ASP A 228 -11.14 8.17 1.40
N PRO A 229 -12.42 7.77 1.56
CA PRO A 229 -13.41 7.86 0.48
C PRO A 229 -13.72 9.28 0.00
N ASP A 230 -13.69 10.27 0.89
CA ASP A 230 -13.97 11.67 0.54
C ASP A 230 -12.79 12.28 -0.22
N GLN A 231 -11.56 11.99 0.20
CA GLN A 231 -10.36 12.37 -0.54
C GLN A 231 -10.31 11.72 -1.93
N ALA A 232 -10.73 10.46 -2.07
CA ALA A 232 -10.83 9.80 -3.37
C ALA A 232 -11.84 10.51 -4.29
N ARG A 233 -13.01 10.93 -3.76
CA ARG A 233 -14.02 11.72 -4.50
C ARG A 233 -13.50 13.10 -4.90
N ASP A 234 -12.84 13.80 -3.99
CA ASP A 234 -12.25 15.11 -4.27
C ASP A 234 -11.12 15.03 -5.31
N ARG A 235 -10.27 13.99 -5.24
CA ARG A 235 -9.25 13.74 -6.26
C ARG A 235 -9.86 13.36 -7.62
N LEU A 236 -11.01 12.70 -7.66
CA LEU A 236 -11.75 12.47 -8.92
C LEU A 236 -12.22 13.80 -9.52
N ALA A 237 -12.75 14.71 -8.72
CA ALA A 237 -13.11 16.04 -9.23
C ALA A 237 -11.88 16.81 -9.75
N ARG A 238 -10.75 16.74 -9.03
CA ARG A 238 -9.47 17.34 -9.46
C ARG A 238 -8.85 16.67 -10.69
N HIS A 239 -9.14 15.39 -10.93
CA HIS A 239 -8.69 14.72 -12.15
C HIS A 239 -9.18 15.47 -13.38
N PHE A 240 -10.47 15.85 -13.42
CA PHE A 240 -11.06 16.57 -14.56
C PHE A 240 -10.61 18.02 -14.67
N THR A 241 -10.37 18.72 -13.56
CA THR A 241 -9.99 20.14 -13.59
C THR A 241 -8.48 20.40 -13.56
N GLY A 242 -7.66 19.35 -13.42
CA GLY A 242 -6.23 19.50 -13.19
C GLY A 242 -5.38 18.49 -13.96
N LEU A 243 -5.56 17.19 -13.69
CA LEU A 243 -4.71 16.15 -14.27
C LEU A 243 -4.99 15.94 -15.76
N LEU A 244 -6.27 15.73 -16.12
CA LEU A 244 -6.69 15.41 -17.49
C LEU A 244 -6.34 16.53 -18.48
N PRO A 245 -6.57 17.83 -18.20
CA PRO A 245 -6.12 18.91 -19.07
C PRO A 245 -4.61 18.88 -19.35
N ARG A 246 -3.79 18.72 -18.31
CA ARG A 246 -2.33 18.66 -18.44
C ARG A 246 -1.86 17.43 -19.20
N LEU A 247 -2.52 16.30 -18.99
CA LEU A 247 -2.22 15.07 -19.73
C LEU A 247 -2.48 15.27 -21.23
N ARG A 248 -3.61 15.90 -21.58
CA ARG A 248 -3.97 16.22 -22.96
C ARG A 248 -3.00 17.21 -23.61
N GLU A 249 -2.56 18.23 -22.89
CA GLU A 249 -1.49 19.13 -23.34
C GLU A 249 -0.19 18.37 -23.63
N PHE A 250 0.24 17.48 -22.73
CA PHE A 250 1.42 16.65 -22.93
C PHE A 250 1.30 15.70 -24.13
N GLN A 251 0.09 15.25 -24.42
CA GLN A 251 -0.23 14.41 -25.58
C GLN A 251 -0.39 15.21 -26.89
N ASN A 252 -0.12 16.52 -26.88
CA ASN A 252 -0.31 17.43 -28.00
C ASN A 252 -1.76 17.50 -28.53
N ASP A 253 -2.73 17.30 -27.64
CA ASP A 253 -4.16 17.38 -27.92
C ASP A 253 -4.86 18.22 -26.84
N PRO A 254 -4.56 19.53 -26.74
CA PRO A 254 -5.07 20.38 -25.66
C PRO A 254 -6.60 20.47 -25.70
N ALA A 255 -7.21 20.48 -24.52
CA ALA A 255 -8.65 20.58 -24.39
C ALA A 255 -9.18 21.93 -24.90
N THR A 256 -10.28 21.89 -25.64
CA THR A 256 -11.01 23.08 -26.07
C THR A 256 -11.66 23.79 -24.87
N PRO A 257 -11.98 25.09 -24.98
CA PRO A 257 -12.71 25.80 -23.92
C PRO A 257 -14.06 25.16 -23.55
N ALA A 258 -14.72 24.52 -24.51
CA ALA A 258 -15.98 23.80 -24.28
C ALA A 258 -15.77 22.54 -23.42
N GLU A 259 -14.72 21.75 -23.69
CA GLU A 259 -14.37 20.58 -22.89
C GLU A 259 -13.95 20.96 -21.47
N LEU A 260 -13.18 22.04 -21.31
CA LEU A 260 -12.81 22.54 -19.98
C LEU A 260 -14.03 22.99 -19.16
N ALA A 261 -15.01 23.64 -19.80
CA ALA A 261 -16.25 24.02 -19.15
C ALA A 261 -17.08 22.79 -18.75
N GLU A 262 -17.14 21.78 -19.62
CA GLU A 262 -17.81 20.50 -19.32
C GLU A 262 -17.15 19.78 -18.14
N TRP A 263 -15.82 19.68 -18.12
CA TRP A 263 -15.07 19.05 -17.04
C TRP A 263 -15.19 19.79 -15.71
N THR A 264 -15.29 21.12 -15.76
CA THR A 264 -15.55 21.93 -14.57
C THR A 264 -16.94 21.62 -14.00
N ALA A 265 -17.97 21.61 -14.85
CA ALA A 265 -19.32 21.24 -14.42
C ALA A 265 -19.40 19.79 -13.90
N LEU A 266 -18.72 18.85 -14.58
CA LEU A 266 -18.60 17.46 -14.13
C LEU A 266 -17.95 17.37 -12.75
N ALA A 267 -16.87 18.10 -12.50
CA ALA A 267 -16.17 18.11 -11.22
C ALA A 267 -17.05 18.69 -10.09
N ASP A 268 -17.84 19.72 -10.38
CA ASP A 268 -18.76 20.30 -9.40
C ASP A 268 -19.91 19.35 -9.05
N GLU A 269 -20.47 18.65 -10.05
CA GLU A 269 -21.46 17.59 -9.83
C GLU A 269 -20.88 16.43 -9.01
N ILE A 270 -19.62 16.03 -9.28
CA ILE A 270 -18.90 15.01 -8.50
C ILE A 270 -18.75 15.46 -7.04
N ARG A 271 -18.34 16.71 -6.78
CA ARG A 271 -18.19 17.22 -5.40
C ARG A 271 -19.51 17.27 -4.66
N ALA A 272 -20.61 17.59 -5.35
CA ALA A 272 -21.95 17.63 -4.78
C ALA A 272 -22.57 16.23 -4.56
N SER A 273 -22.04 15.20 -5.22
CA SER A 273 -22.52 13.83 -5.07
C SER A 273 -22.19 13.24 -3.69
N THR A 274 -23.00 12.26 -3.26
CA THR A 274 -22.81 11.53 -2.00
C THR A 274 -22.74 10.03 -2.24
N GLY A 275 -22.08 9.31 -1.34
CA GLY A 275 -21.92 7.86 -1.43
C GLY A 275 -20.79 7.43 -2.36
N HIS A 276 -20.72 6.11 -2.59
CA HIS A 276 -19.62 5.45 -3.32
C HIS A 276 -19.93 5.20 -4.80
N ARG A 277 -21.17 5.42 -5.25
CA ARG A 277 -21.58 5.29 -6.66
C ARG A 277 -22.02 6.67 -7.15
N ILE A 278 -21.28 7.23 -8.10
CA ILE A 278 -21.48 8.59 -8.61
C ILE A 278 -21.86 8.47 -10.08
N VAL A 279 -23.06 8.95 -10.44
CA VAL A 279 -23.54 8.95 -11.83
C VAL A 279 -23.78 10.38 -12.25
N VAL A 280 -22.95 10.89 -13.15
CA VAL A 280 -22.96 12.28 -13.60
C VAL A 280 -22.73 12.32 -15.10
N ARG A 281 -23.53 13.10 -15.82
CA ARG A 281 -23.40 13.28 -17.28
C ARG A 281 -23.26 11.97 -18.08
N GLY A 282 -24.00 10.93 -17.68
CA GLY A 282 -23.98 9.62 -18.35
C GLY A 282 -22.76 8.74 -18.03
N ARG A 283 -21.86 9.18 -17.15
CA ARG A 283 -20.68 8.43 -16.70
C ARG A 283 -20.94 7.89 -15.30
N GLU A 284 -20.52 6.66 -15.05
CA GLU A 284 -20.61 6.03 -13.73
C GLU A 284 -19.22 5.85 -13.14
N PHE A 285 -19.02 6.39 -11.94
CA PHE A 285 -17.82 6.20 -11.14
C PHE A 285 -18.15 5.44 -9.86
N ARG A 286 -17.23 4.57 -9.43
CA ARG A 286 -17.34 3.84 -8.17
C ARG A 286 -16.08 3.99 -7.34
N THR A 287 -16.26 4.37 -6.08
CA THR A 287 -15.20 4.26 -5.07
C THR A 287 -15.10 2.81 -4.62
N VAL A 288 -13.90 2.24 -4.69
CA VAL A 288 -13.59 0.85 -4.39
C VAL A 288 -12.59 0.81 -3.24
N ARG A 289 -12.87 -0.07 -2.27
CA ARG A 289 -12.00 -0.31 -1.12
C ARG A 289 -10.85 -1.23 -1.51
N VAL A 290 -9.62 -0.74 -1.39
CA VAL A 290 -8.39 -1.51 -1.62
C VAL A 290 -7.82 -1.92 -0.26
N CYS A 291 -7.84 -3.22 0.00
CA CYS A 291 -7.20 -3.80 1.17
C CYS A 291 -5.69 -3.89 0.97
N ARG A 292 -4.94 -3.75 2.05
CA ARG A 292 -3.49 -3.83 2.09
C ARG A 292 -3.06 -4.90 3.07
N MET A 293 -2.06 -5.70 2.70
CA MET A 293 -1.44 -6.64 3.62
C MET A 293 0.08 -6.61 3.51
N LEU A 294 0.72 -6.99 4.60
CA LEU A 294 2.16 -7.17 4.66
C LEU A 294 2.47 -8.58 5.18
N ARG A 295 3.49 -9.21 4.57
CA ARG A 295 3.97 -10.53 5.00
C ARG A 295 5.08 -10.39 6.03
N LEU A 296 5.04 -11.23 7.06
CA LEU A 296 5.96 -11.21 8.19
C LEU A 296 6.62 -12.58 8.35
N GLY A 297 7.93 -12.57 8.57
CA GLY A 297 8.74 -13.75 8.87
C GLY A 297 9.45 -13.60 10.21
N ARG A 298 10.27 -14.58 10.52
CA ARG A 298 11.07 -14.62 11.76
C ARG A 298 11.96 -13.38 11.94
N ASP A 299 12.41 -12.80 10.84
CA ASP A 299 13.29 -11.64 10.84
C ASP A 299 12.55 -10.32 10.55
N GLY A 300 11.22 -10.30 10.62
CA GLY A 300 10.39 -9.10 10.39
C GLY A 300 9.69 -9.07 9.02
N PRO A 301 9.39 -7.88 8.48
CA PRO A 301 8.60 -7.73 7.27
C PRO A 301 9.32 -8.15 5.99
N GLU A 302 8.55 -8.62 5.00
CA GLU A 302 9.05 -9.03 3.68
C GLU A 302 9.68 -7.84 2.94
N SER A 303 10.93 -8.00 2.51
CA SER A 303 11.64 -7.08 1.62
C SER A 303 11.12 -7.16 0.17
N PRO A 304 11.44 -6.18 -0.70
CA PRO A 304 11.22 -6.31 -2.13
C PRO A 304 11.73 -7.65 -2.70
N ARG A 305 11.01 -8.19 -3.68
CA ARG A 305 11.43 -9.38 -4.41
C ARG A 305 12.34 -8.98 -5.58
N PRO A 306 13.17 -9.91 -6.12
CA PRO A 306 13.99 -9.61 -7.29
C PRO A 306 13.17 -9.06 -8.47
N CYS A 307 11.98 -9.62 -8.74
CA CYS A 307 11.12 -9.11 -9.82
C CYS A 307 10.66 -7.66 -9.63
N ASP A 308 10.62 -7.18 -8.39
CA ASP A 308 10.25 -5.80 -8.06
C ASP A 308 11.40 -4.82 -8.40
N GLN A 309 12.65 -5.29 -8.46
CA GLN A 309 13.83 -4.49 -8.84
C GLN A 309 14.02 -4.46 -10.37
N ASP A 310 13.82 -5.61 -11.03
CA ASP A 310 14.01 -5.79 -12.47
C ASP A 310 13.09 -4.90 -13.31
N GLN A 311 11.86 -4.70 -12.84
CA GLN A 311 10.87 -3.85 -13.51
C GLN A 311 11.37 -2.40 -13.70
N TYR A 312 12.36 -1.97 -12.92
CA TYR A 312 12.87 -0.60 -12.90
C TYR A 312 14.37 -0.51 -13.19
N GLY A 313 14.98 -1.58 -13.73
CA GLY A 313 16.34 -1.56 -14.26
C GLY A 313 17.44 -1.43 -13.20
N LEU A 314 17.17 -1.83 -11.95
CA LEU A 314 18.14 -1.78 -10.84
C LEU A 314 18.92 -3.08 -10.63
N THR A 315 18.79 -4.07 -11.51
CA THR A 315 19.73 -5.19 -11.53
C THR A 315 21.06 -4.71 -12.07
N ASP A 316 22.04 -4.56 -11.17
CA ASP A 316 23.43 -4.31 -11.56
C ASP A 316 23.88 -5.41 -12.52
N THR A 317 24.44 -4.95 -13.64
CA THR A 317 25.53 -5.61 -14.35
C THR A 317 26.67 -5.90 -13.37
N ALA A 318 26.53 -6.96 -12.59
CA ALA A 318 27.63 -7.59 -11.87
C ALA A 318 28.23 -8.68 -12.76
N GLU A 319 28.83 -8.26 -13.88
CA GLU A 319 29.79 -9.05 -14.66
C GLU A 319 30.98 -8.15 -15.06
N ALA A 320 32.03 -8.19 -14.22
CA ALA A 320 33.48 -8.25 -14.57
C ALA A 320 34.34 -7.85 -13.36
#